data_AF-A5KXS4-F1
#
_entry.id   AF-A5KXS4-F1
#
_cell.length_a   1.000
_cell.length_b   1.000
_cell.length_c   1.000
_cell.angle_alpha   90.00
_cell.angle_beta   90.00
_cell.angle_gamma   90.00
#
_symmetry.space_group_name_H-M   'P 1'
#
loop_
_entity.id
_entity.type
_entity.pdbx_description
1 polymer ?
#
loop_
_entity_poly.entity_id
_entity_poly.type
_entity_poly.pdbx_seq_one_letter_code
_entity_poly.pdbx_strand_id
1 'polypeptide(L)'
;MRDQVNRTPLILGLSFLSLIIGAAWYLVPHPLVVIVLAFIPLGALFVVNRAFCFVLLFVVFSFFRIHEALPVLYPMKIPLLLSIGALSALLWHAFVSKELKIFWHHSFNWLAIFWVLTIIGIVFASNRPIALAEFKGIYWKIIVMTLAIMWLVNTTEDLAKTAMTIIYAGALVSTIAVYNSINGIGLVEGTRVTIGRDFGSMLGDPNDLALVLMFPLAFTISQASTSGIPLFKRIISGFVCVLLIAAIIATQSRGGLLGCIAVIGIFAWKLVHSKLLLMSGGAIAAVVLYLVAGISDRASGGAAEEGIDESAMGRIYAWEAAFKMALDNPLTGVGLNNFYSNYFFYSAYWDGLNHAVHSTWFGVLAETGFIGLIIFVGLIVSLIKTSRATLAQLKAAGSNVPPELNAIAYAVYAGLIGTIVSGTFLTQGFNWPIYILAALTVCVSNVSQTACQNEKI
;
A
#
# COMPACT_ATOMS: atom_id res chain seq x y z
N MET A 1 -54.67 -2.93 14.26
CA MET A 1 -54.66 -4.21 13.50
C MET A 1 -53.21 -4.64 13.37
N ARG A 2 -52.87 -5.86 13.81
CA ARG A 2 -51.49 -6.39 13.75
C ARG A 2 -51.22 -6.84 12.31
N ASP A 3 -50.20 -6.27 11.67
CA ASP A 3 -49.72 -6.75 10.36
C ASP A 3 -49.30 -8.22 10.49
N GLN A 4 -50.02 -9.11 9.80
CA GLN A 4 -49.62 -10.51 9.66
C GLN A 4 -48.41 -10.57 8.73
N VAL A 5 -47.22 -10.70 9.32
CA VAL A 5 -45.98 -10.93 8.58
C VAL A 5 -46.13 -12.22 7.77
N ASN A 6 -46.12 -12.12 6.44
CA ASN A 6 -46.18 -13.25 5.51
C ASN A 6 -44.92 -14.13 5.67
N ARG A 7 -45.05 -15.28 6.35
CA ARG A 7 -43.93 -16.18 6.67
C ARG A 7 -43.57 -17.17 5.55
N THR A 8 -44.37 -17.23 4.49
CA THR A 8 -44.19 -18.15 3.35
C THR A 8 -42.78 -18.11 2.73
N PRO A 9 -42.15 -16.94 2.45
CA PRO A 9 -40.78 -16.91 1.91
C PRO A 9 -39.73 -17.45 2.89
N LEU A 10 -39.92 -17.24 4.20
CA LEU A 10 -39.02 -17.78 5.23
C LEU A 10 -39.09 -19.31 5.28
N ILE A 11 -40.31 -19.87 5.22
CA ILE A 11 -40.54 -21.31 5.25
C ILE A 11 -39.94 -21.96 4.00
N LEU A 12 -40.20 -21.41 2.81
CA LEU A 12 -39.63 -21.90 1.55
C LEU A 12 -38.09 -21.87 1.57
N GLY A 13 -37.50 -20.78 2.08
CA GLY A 13 -36.05 -20.65 2.20
C GLY A 13 -35.43 -21.68 3.14
N LEU A 14 -36.03 -21.90 4.31
CA LEU A 14 -35.58 -22.90 5.27
C LEU A 14 -35.71 -24.32 4.72
N SER A 15 -36.84 -24.66 4.09
CA SER A 15 -37.03 -25.97 3.47
C SER A 15 -36.02 -26.24 2.34
N PHE A 16 -35.73 -25.24 1.52
CA PHE A 16 -34.73 -25.35 0.46
C PHE A 16 -33.31 -25.56 1.02
N LEU A 17 -32.93 -24.80 2.07
CA LEU A 17 -31.65 -24.96 2.74
C LEU A 17 -31.51 -26.36 3.36
N SER A 18 -32.56 -26.85 4.02
CA SER A 18 -32.58 -28.21 4.60
C SER A 18 -32.44 -29.30 3.52
N LEU A 19 -33.06 -29.13 2.36
CA LEU A 19 -32.91 -30.04 1.22
C LEU A 19 -31.49 -30.06 0.67
N ILE A 20 -30.84 -28.89 0.54
CA ILE A 20 -29.43 -28.80 0.12
C ILE A 20 -28.52 -29.50 1.12
N ILE A 21 -28.71 -29.26 2.41
CA ILE A 21 -27.93 -29.89 3.47
C ILE A 21 -28.12 -31.41 3.46
N GLY A 22 -29.36 -31.89 3.28
CA GLY A 22 -29.67 -33.32 3.17
C GLY A 22 -29.04 -33.98 1.94
N ALA A 23 -29.08 -33.32 0.79
CA ALA A 23 -28.46 -33.80 -0.44
C ALA A 23 -26.92 -33.84 -0.32
N ALA A 24 -26.31 -32.82 0.28
CA ALA A 24 -24.87 -32.79 0.50
C ALA A 24 -24.40 -33.86 1.48
N TRP A 25 -25.18 -34.13 2.54
CA TRP A 25 -24.92 -35.23 3.47
C TRP A 25 -25.00 -36.60 2.81
N TYR A 26 -25.96 -36.79 1.91
CA TYR A 26 -26.10 -38.04 1.17
C TYR A 26 -24.86 -38.33 0.29
N LEU A 27 -24.30 -37.28 -0.32
CA LEU A 27 -23.09 -37.40 -1.16
C LEU A 27 -21.80 -37.54 -0.34
N VAL A 28 -21.72 -36.87 0.81
CA VAL A 28 -20.56 -36.90 1.71
C VAL A 28 -21.05 -37.08 3.15
N PRO A 29 -21.20 -38.33 3.63
CA PRO A 29 -21.78 -38.64 4.93
C PRO A 29 -20.77 -38.40 6.05
N HIS A 30 -20.39 -37.13 6.26
CA HIS A 30 -19.44 -36.71 7.27
C HIS A 30 -20.04 -35.59 8.14
N PRO A 31 -20.08 -35.72 9.49
CA PRO A 31 -20.64 -34.73 10.44
C PRO A 31 -20.26 -33.28 10.16
N LEU A 32 -19.01 -33.04 9.80
CA LEU A 32 -18.49 -31.70 9.49
C LEU A 32 -19.18 -31.03 8.28
N VAL A 33 -19.69 -31.78 7.30
CA VAL A 33 -20.32 -31.21 6.09
C VAL A 33 -21.60 -30.46 6.46
N VAL A 34 -22.46 -31.06 7.29
CA VAL A 34 -23.69 -30.41 7.78
C VAL A 34 -23.36 -29.19 8.64
N ILE A 35 -22.35 -29.30 9.52
CA ILE A 35 -21.91 -28.19 10.37
C ILE A 35 -21.45 -27.02 9.49
N VAL A 36 -20.53 -27.25 8.55
CA VAL A 36 -20.02 -26.19 7.66
C VAL A 36 -21.15 -25.55 6.86
N LEU A 37 -22.02 -26.36 6.24
CA LEU A 37 -23.15 -25.85 5.45
C LEU A 37 -24.13 -25.01 6.28
N ALA A 38 -24.38 -25.39 7.54
CA ALA A 38 -25.22 -24.63 8.46
C ALA A 38 -24.59 -23.28 8.85
N PHE A 39 -23.26 -23.20 8.92
CA PHE A 39 -22.55 -21.96 9.24
C PHE A 39 -22.30 -21.06 8.02
N ILE A 40 -22.40 -21.55 6.78
CA ILE A 40 -22.20 -20.73 5.57
C ILE A 40 -23.09 -19.47 5.54
N PRO A 41 -24.42 -19.54 5.78
CA PRO A 41 -25.27 -18.35 5.78
C PRO A 41 -24.87 -17.35 6.87
N LEU A 42 -24.48 -17.83 8.05
CA LEU A 42 -24.01 -16.99 9.16
C LEU A 42 -22.68 -16.31 8.80
N GLY A 43 -21.76 -17.06 8.20
CA GLY A 43 -20.49 -16.53 7.69
C GLY A 43 -20.69 -15.49 6.60
N ALA A 44 -21.59 -15.74 5.64
CA ALA A 44 -21.92 -14.79 4.58
C ALA A 44 -22.51 -13.49 5.15
N LEU A 45 -23.44 -13.60 6.10
CA LEU A 45 -24.03 -12.44 6.77
C LEU A 45 -22.98 -11.66 7.58
N PHE A 46 -22.05 -12.35 8.24
CA PHE A 46 -20.94 -11.72 8.93
C PHE A 46 -20.01 -10.96 7.96
N VAL A 47 -19.65 -11.57 6.83
CA VAL A 47 -18.78 -10.98 5.80
C VAL A 47 -19.41 -9.71 5.24
N VAL A 48 -20.68 -9.76 4.87
CA VAL A 48 -21.43 -8.61 4.36
C VAL A 48 -21.43 -7.49 5.40
N ASN A 49 -21.87 -7.77 6.63
CA ASN A 49 -21.96 -6.76 7.69
C ASN A 49 -20.61 -6.16 8.13
N ARG A 50 -19.49 -6.81 7.79
CA ARG A 50 -18.14 -6.39 8.15
C ARG A 50 -17.27 -6.06 6.94
N ALA A 51 -17.88 -5.63 5.83
CA ALA A 51 -17.19 -5.28 4.57
C ALA A 51 -15.92 -4.43 4.78
N PHE A 52 -16.03 -3.34 5.55
CA PHE A 52 -14.90 -2.46 5.88
C PHE A 52 -13.73 -3.21 6.53
N CYS A 53 -14.01 -4.09 7.49
CA CYS A 53 -12.98 -4.87 8.18
C CYS A 53 -12.26 -5.83 7.23
N PHE A 54 -13.00 -6.50 6.33
CA PHE A 54 -12.41 -7.40 5.35
C PHE A 54 -11.50 -6.66 4.35
N VAL A 55 -11.92 -5.49 3.88
CA VAL A 55 -11.09 -4.65 3.01
C VAL A 55 -9.85 -4.14 3.72
N LEU A 56 -10.00 -3.62 4.95
CA LEU A 56 -8.87 -3.14 5.74
C LEU A 56 -7.88 -4.27 6.06
N LEU A 57 -8.36 -5.42 6.50
CA LEU A 57 -7.51 -6.58 6.78
C LEU A 57 -6.85 -7.11 5.51
N PHE A 58 -7.55 -7.14 4.36
CA PHE A 58 -6.95 -7.53 3.10
C PHE A 58 -5.77 -6.62 2.75
N VAL A 59 -5.96 -5.31 2.85
CA VAL A 59 -4.91 -4.32 2.59
C VAL A 59 -3.74 -4.58 3.51
N VAL A 60 -4.00 -4.77 4.81
CA VAL A 60 -2.97 -5.02 5.80
C VAL A 60 -2.19 -6.31 5.50
N PHE A 61 -2.88 -7.41 5.22
CA PHE A 61 -2.23 -8.69 4.92
C PHE A 61 -1.51 -8.71 3.58
N SER A 62 -1.94 -7.91 2.59
CA SER A 62 -1.34 -7.88 1.25
C SER A 62 -0.20 -6.86 1.14
N PHE A 63 -0.35 -5.69 1.76
CA PHE A 63 0.65 -4.63 1.73
C PHE A 63 1.77 -4.86 2.76
N PHE A 64 1.41 -5.13 4.03
CA PHE A 64 2.40 -5.44 5.08
C PHE A 64 2.85 -6.90 5.07
N ARG A 65 2.28 -7.73 4.19
CA ARG A 65 2.63 -9.15 4.04
C ARG A 65 2.68 -9.89 5.38
N ILE A 66 1.74 -9.62 6.29
CA ILE A 66 1.75 -10.20 7.66
C ILE A 66 1.84 -11.73 7.65
N HIS A 67 1.18 -12.37 6.68
CA HIS A 67 1.20 -13.82 6.49
C HIS A 67 2.56 -14.37 6.03
N GLU A 68 3.41 -13.54 5.44
CA GLU A 68 4.81 -13.87 5.10
C GLU A 68 5.74 -13.52 6.26
N ALA A 69 5.47 -12.42 6.96
CA ALA A 69 6.23 -12.03 8.15
C ALA A 69 6.09 -13.04 9.31
N LEU A 70 4.95 -13.74 9.38
CA LEU A 70 4.68 -14.82 10.33
C LEU A 70 4.52 -16.14 9.56
N PRO A 71 5.57 -16.95 9.40
CA PRO A 71 5.55 -18.14 8.55
C PRO A 71 4.43 -19.14 8.88
N VAL A 72 3.98 -19.22 10.14
CA VAL A 72 2.86 -20.06 10.58
C VAL A 72 1.54 -19.73 9.86
N LEU A 73 1.38 -18.50 9.37
CA LEU A 73 0.18 -18.04 8.67
C LEU A 73 0.24 -18.28 7.15
N TYR A 74 1.42 -18.59 6.60
CA TYR A 74 1.63 -18.71 5.16
C TYR A 74 0.72 -19.78 4.50
N PRO A 75 0.56 -21.00 5.06
CA PRO A 75 -0.29 -22.04 4.47
C PRO A 75 -1.78 -21.69 4.45
N MET A 76 -2.23 -20.77 5.32
CA MET A 76 -3.64 -20.42 5.48
C MET A 76 -4.20 -19.57 4.34
N LYS A 77 -3.33 -19.03 3.46
CA LYS A 77 -3.72 -18.18 2.31
C LYS A 77 -4.69 -17.05 2.71
N ILE A 78 -4.45 -16.43 3.87
CA ILE A 78 -5.32 -15.40 4.46
C ILE A 78 -5.66 -14.25 3.48
N PRO A 79 -4.71 -13.69 2.71
CA PRO A 79 -5.04 -12.64 1.74
C PRO A 79 -6.08 -13.08 0.70
N LEU A 80 -6.02 -14.34 0.26
CA LEU A 80 -7.00 -14.88 -0.69
C LEU A 80 -8.39 -14.92 -0.05
N LEU A 81 -8.50 -15.46 1.17
CA LEU A 81 -9.78 -15.53 1.89
C LEU A 81 -10.37 -14.14 2.16
N LEU A 82 -9.52 -13.19 2.58
CA LEU A 82 -9.93 -11.81 2.80
C LEU A 82 -10.37 -11.13 1.50
N SER A 83 -9.70 -11.40 0.37
CA SER A 83 -10.09 -10.86 -0.94
C SER A 83 -11.45 -11.36 -1.41
N ILE A 84 -11.74 -12.65 -1.20
CA ILE A 84 -13.03 -13.25 -1.54
C ILE A 84 -14.13 -12.63 -0.68
N GLY A 85 -13.89 -12.49 0.63
CA GLY A 85 -14.84 -11.87 1.55
C GLY A 85 -15.11 -10.40 1.20
N ALA A 86 -14.05 -9.62 0.97
CA ALA A 86 -14.13 -8.22 0.55
C ALA A 86 -14.91 -8.06 -0.76
N LEU A 87 -14.57 -8.83 -1.79
CA LEU A 87 -15.26 -8.78 -3.09
C LEU A 87 -16.73 -9.16 -2.96
N SER A 88 -17.03 -10.23 -2.22
CA SER A 88 -18.40 -10.69 -2.01
C SER A 88 -19.25 -9.64 -1.28
N ALA A 89 -18.69 -9.01 -0.25
CA ALA A 89 -19.36 -7.93 0.47
C ALA A 89 -19.57 -6.69 -0.42
N LEU A 90 -18.57 -6.29 -1.22
CA LEU A 90 -18.70 -5.18 -2.17
C LEU A 90 -19.79 -5.43 -3.22
N LEU A 91 -19.80 -6.62 -3.83
CA LEU A 91 -20.82 -6.98 -4.82
C LEU A 91 -22.22 -7.00 -4.19
N TRP A 92 -22.34 -7.51 -2.97
CA TRP A 92 -23.61 -7.49 -2.24
C TRP A 92 -24.10 -6.05 -1.98
N HIS A 93 -23.25 -5.18 -1.44
CA HIS A 93 -23.65 -3.80 -1.14
C HIS A 93 -23.85 -2.94 -2.39
N ALA A 94 -23.18 -3.27 -3.49
CA ALA A 94 -23.35 -2.58 -4.77
C ALA A 94 -24.64 -2.98 -5.49
N PHE A 95 -24.95 -4.29 -5.59
CA PHE A 95 -26.03 -4.78 -6.43
C PHE A 95 -27.29 -5.21 -5.68
N VAL A 96 -27.13 -5.72 -4.45
CA VAL A 96 -28.24 -6.32 -3.67
C VAL A 96 -28.78 -5.33 -2.63
N SER A 97 -27.97 -4.94 -1.64
CA SER A 97 -28.45 -4.02 -0.59
C SER A 97 -28.53 -2.57 -1.06
N LYS A 98 -27.75 -2.20 -2.10
CA LYS A 98 -27.64 -0.83 -2.64
C LYS A 98 -27.28 0.22 -1.59
N GLU A 99 -26.61 -0.20 -0.51
CA GLU A 99 -26.15 0.68 0.56
C GLU A 99 -24.80 1.33 0.24
N LEU A 100 -24.09 0.83 -0.79
CA LEU A 100 -22.80 1.37 -1.20
C LEU A 100 -22.98 2.76 -1.82
N LYS A 101 -22.51 3.80 -1.14
CA LYS A 101 -22.47 5.17 -1.64
C LYS A 101 -21.30 5.34 -2.61
N ILE A 102 -21.56 5.10 -3.88
CA ILE A 102 -20.57 5.31 -4.95
C ILE A 102 -20.40 6.81 -5.18
N PHE A 103 -19.16 7.27 -5.08
CA PHE A 103 -18.76 8.62 -5.50
C PHE A 103 -17.50 8.53 -6.35
N TRP A 104 -17.20 9.61 -7.06
CA TRP A 104 -16.02 9.71 -7.93
C TRP A 104 -15.31 11.04 -7.74
N HIS A 105 -13.99 10.98 -7.59
CA HIS A 105 -13.15 12.16 -7.37
C HIS A 105 -12.27 12.44 -8.59
N HIS A 106 -11.99 13.71 -8.90
CA HIS A 106 -11.25 14.09 -10.11
C HIS A 106 -9.85 13.44 -10.21
N SER A 107 -9.17 13.20 -9.08
CA SER A 107 -7.87 12.51 -9.05
C SER A 107 -7.95 11.08 -9.58
N PHE A 108 -9.10 10.42 -9.46
CA PHE A 108 -9.30 9.07 -9.99
C PHE A 108 -9.54 9.06 -11.50
N ASN A 109 -9.80 10.20 -12.15
CA ASN A 109 -9.79 10.26 -13.62
C ASN A 109 -8.40 9.90 -14.16
N TRP A 110 -7.35 10.50 -13.60
CA TRP A 110 -5.97 10.18 -13.97
C TRP A 110 -5.64 8.72 -13.73
N LEU A 111 -6.08 8.18 -12.58
CA LEU A 111 -5.86 6.79 -12.23
C LEU A 111 -6.60 5.81 -13.16
N ALA A 112 -7.86 6.12 -13.50
CA ALA A 112 -8.65 5.32 -14.42
C ALA A 112 -8.06 5.33 -15.84
N ILE A 113 -7.61 6.49 -16.32
CA ILE A 113 -6.89 6.60 -17.59
C ILE A 113 -5.61 5.74 -17.53
N PHE A 114 -4.84 5.83 -16.45
CA PHE A 114 -3.63 5.02 -16.29
C PHE A 114 -3.94 3.52 -16.34
N TRP A 115 -4.96 3.05 -15.63
CA TRP A 115 -5.38 1.65 -15.66
C TRP A 115 -5.80 1.20 -17.06
N VAL A 116 -6.58 2.01 -17.78
CA VAL A 116 -6.98 1.71 -19.16
C VAL A 116 -5.75 1.61 -20.06
N LEU A 117 -4.79 2.53 -19.94
CA LEU A 117 -3.54 2.50 -20.70
C LEU A 117 -2.71 1.25 -20.37
N THR A 118 -2.59 0.87 -19.10
CA THR A 118 -1.89 -0.37 -18.71
C THR A 118 -2.58 -1.61 -19.29
N ILE A 119 -3.92 -1.66 -19.25
CA ILE A 119 -4.70 -2.77 -19.82
C ILE A 119 -4.51 -2.85 -21.35
N ILE A 120 -4.54 -1.71 -22.05
CA ILE A 120 -4.23 -1.65 -23.48
C ILE A 120 -2.78 -2.12 -23.71
N GLY A 121 -1.84 -1.68 -22.88
CA GLY A 121 -0.43 -2.07 -22.93
C GLY A 121 -0.22 -3.59 -22.82
N ILE A 122 -1.08 -4.34 -22.13
CA ILE A 122 -1.00 -5.81 -22.08
C ILE A 122 -1.19 -6.43 -23.48
N VAL A 123 -2.07 -5.86 -24.32
CA VAL A 123 -2.32 -6.35 -25.68
C VAL A 123 -1.08 -6.17 -26.56
N PHE A 124 -0.36 -5.08 -26.36
CA PHE A 124 0.84 -4.70 -27.10
C PHE A 124 2.15 -5.11 -26.42
N ALA A 125 2.09 -5.82 -25.29
CA ALA A 125 3.28 -6.22 -24.53
C ALA A 125 4.20 -7.11 -25.37
N SER A 126 5.51 -6.92 -25.24
CA SER A 126 6.50 -7.72 -25.97
C SER A 126 6.47 -9.18 -25.54
N ASN A 127 6.23 -9.45 -24.25
CA ASN A 127 5.88 -10.76 -23.71
C ASN A 127 4.50 -10.72 -23.02
N ARG A 128 3.45 -11.03 -23.79
CA ARG A 128 2.05 -11.06 -23.30
C ARG A 128 1.81 -12.06 -22.17
N PRO A 129 2.35 -13.30 -22.20
CA PRO A 129 2.22 -14.22 -21.07
C PRO A 129 2.68 -13.63 -19.73
N ILE A 130 3.81 -12.93 -19.70
CA ILE A 130 4.32 -12.27 -18.48
C ILE A 130 3.36 -11.17 -18.03
N ALA A 131 2.95 -10.29 -18.94
CA ALA A 131 2.02 -9.20 -18.63
C ALA A 131 0.66 -9.71 -18.12
N LEU A 132 0.12 -10.77 -18.72
CA LEU A 132 -1.12 -11.40 -18.28
C LEU A 132 -0.99 -12.09 -16.92
N ALA A 133 0.16 -12.73 -16.66
CA ALA A 133 0.44 -13.35 -15.37
C ALA A 133 0.49 -12.29 -14.25
N GLU A 134 1.20 -11.19 -14.47
CA GLU A 134 1.25 -10.08 -13.52
C GLU A 134 -0.14 -9.49 -13.29
N PHE A 135 -0.86 -9.22 -14.39
CA PHE A 135 -2.18 -8.63 -14.31
C PHE A 135 -3.13 -9.47 -13.46
N LYS A 136 -3.20 -10.79 -13.75
CA LYS A 136 -4.06 -11.78 -13.04
C LYS A 136 -3.59 -12.06 -11.60
N GLY A 137 -2.28 -12.00 -11.36
CA GLY A 137 -1.68 -12.28 -10.06
C GLY A 137 -1.93 -11.14 -9.07
N ILE A 138 -1.67 -9.91 -9.49
CA ILE A 138 -1.53 -8.75 -8.59
C ILE A 138 -2.36 -7.56 -9.08
N TYR A 139 -2.16 -7.10 -10.32
CA TYR A 139 -2.60 -5.75 -10.72
C TYR A 139 -4.13 -5.55 -10.70
N TRP A 140 -4.93 -6.52 -11.16
CA TRP A 140 -6.39 -6.38 -11.11
C TRP A 140 -6.93 -6.26 -9.68
N LYS A 141 -6.26 -6.92 -8.71
CA LYS A 141 -6.62 -6.84 -7.29
C LYS A 141 -6.34 -5.44 -6.76
N ILE A 142 -5.23 -4.82 -7.19
CA ILE A 142 -4.92 -3.43 -6.83
C ILE A 142 -6.06 -2.51 -7.29
N ILE A 143 -6.50 -2.61 -8.56
CA ILE A 143 -7.60 -1.79 -9.11
C ILE A 143 -8.86 -1.92 -8.26
N VAL A 144 -9.34 -3.15 -8.05
CA VAL A 144 -10.57 -3.43 -7.31
C VAL A 144 -10.47 -2.93 -5.88
N MET A 145 -9.34 -3.18 -5.22
CA MET A 145 -9.17 -2.84 -3.81
C MET A 145 -8.96 -1.34 -3.58
N THR A 146 -8.35 -0.62 -4.53
CA THR A 146 -8.29 0.84 -4.49
C THR A 146 -9.69 1.46 -4.55
N LEU A 147 -10.57 0.95 -5.42
CA LEU A 147 -11.97 1.37 -5.48
C LEU A 147 -12.73 0.96 -4.20
N ALA A 148 -12.47 -0.23 -3.67
CA ALA A 148 -13.06 -0.71 -2.43
C ALA A 148 -12.74 0.18 -1.23
N ILE A 149 -11.46 0.55 -1.06
CA ILE A 149 -11.03 1.48 -0.01
C ILE A 149 -11.76 2.81 -0.20
N MET A 150 -11.80 3.35 -1.42
CA MET A 150 -12.46 4.61 -1.72
C MET A 150 -13.93 4.62 -1.29
N TRP A 151 -14.68 3.56 -1.60
CA TRP A 151 -16.13 3.51 -1.35
C TRP A 151 -16.51 3.10 0.08
N LEU A 152 -15.68 2.30 0.75
CA LEU A 152 -16.00 1.80 2.10
C LEU A 152 -15.44 2.68 3.22
N VAL A 153 -14.35 3.41 2.98
CA VAL A 153 -13.77 4.31 3.98
C VAL A 153 -14.39 5.70 3.82
N ASN A 154 -15.52 5.92 4.49
CA ASN A 154 -16.36 7.10 4.29
C ASN A 154 -16.69 7.90 5.57
N THR A 155 -16.22 7.47 6.73
CA THR A 155 -16.37 8.22 7.99
C THR A 155 -15.02 8.54 8.63
N THR A 156 -15.01 9.54 9.51
CA THR A 156 -13.84 9.85 10.35
C THR A 156 -13.45 8.66 11.23
N GLU A 157 -14.43 7.89 11.70
CA GLU A 157 -14.18 6.70 12.52
C GLU A 157 -13.48 5.60 11.71
N ASP A 158 -13.90 5.36 10.46
CA ASP A 158 -13.27 4.39 9.58
C ASP A 158 -11.84 4.78 9.22
N LEU A 159 -11.61 6.08 8.97
CA LEU A 159 -10.27 6.62 8.79
C LEU A 159 -9.42 6.38 10.05
N ALA A 160 -9.95 6.67 11.24
CA ALA A 160 -9.22 6.48 12.50
C ALA A 160 -8.89 5.01 12.78
N LYS A 161 -9.82 4.09 12.51
CA LYS A 161 -9.57 2.65 12.56
C LYS A 161 -8.49 2.24 11.57
N THR A 162 -8.57 2.73 10.34
CA THR A 162 -7.58 2.47 9.28
C THR A 162 -6.18 2.90 9.72
N ALA A 163 -6.04 4.11 10.25
CA ALA A 163 -4.77 4.64 10.75
C ALA A 163 -4.19 3.79 11.89
N MET A 164 -5.01 3.41 12.88
CA MET A 164 -4.54 2.57 13.99
C MET A 164 -4.15 1.17 13.52
N THR A 165 -4.90 0.55 12.60
CA THR A 165 -4.55 -0.76 12.05
C THR A 165 -3.24 -0.70 11.25
N ILE A 166 -3.00 0.37 10.49
CA ILE A 166 -1.71 0.60 9.82
C ILE A 166 -0.57 0.70 10.84
N ILE A 167 -0.77 1.44 11.94
CA ILE A 167 0.22 1.56 13.02
C ILE A 167 0.51 0.20 13.65
N TYR A 168 -0.51 -0.60 13.96
CA TYR A 168 -0.33 -1.93 14.56
C TYR A 168 0.34 -2.92 13.60
N ALA A 169 -0.01 -2.90 12.32
CA ALA A 169 0.65 -3.70 11.30
C ALA A 169 2.14 -3.30 11.17
N GLY A 170 2.41 -2.00 11.14
CA GLY A 170 3.77 -1.46 11.15
C GLY A 170 4.56 -1.87 12.39
N ALA A 171 3.94 -1.86 13.56
CA ALA A 171 4.57 -2.32 14.82
C ALA A 171 4.96 -3.80 14.76
N LEU A 172 4.10 -4.66 14.21
CA LEU A 172 4.39 -6.08 14.07
C LEU A 172 5.58 -6.31 13.13
N VAL A 173 5.54 -5.73 11.93
CA VAL A 173 6.60 -5.91 10.92
C VAL A 173 7.93 -5.30 11.40
N SER A 174 7.90 -4.13 12.06
CA SER A 174 9.13 -3.52 12.59
C SER A 174 9.70 -4.30 13.78
N THR A 175 8.87 -4.89 14.63
CA THR A 175 9.34 -5.79 15.70
C THR A 175 10.10 -6.97 15.10
N ILE A 176 9.54 -7.61 14.07
CA ILE A 176 10.16 -8.75 13.40
C ILE A 176 11.46 -8.33 12.71
N ALA A 177 11.47 -7.18 12.03
CA ALA A 177 12.70 -6.64 11.43
C ALA A 177 13.77 -6.37 12.48
N VAL A 178 13.47 -5.65 13.56
CA VAL A 178 14.47 -5.40 14.63
C VAL A 178 14.96 -6.72 15.24
N TYR A 179 14.06 -7.68 15.49
CA TYR A 179 14.43 -9.00 15.97
C TYR A 179 15.39 -9.73 15.01
N ASN A 180 15.08 -9.76 13.71
CA ASN A 180 15.94 -10.38 12.70
C ASN A 180 17.31 -9.68 12.61
N SER A 181 17.32 -8.35 12.69
CA SER A 181 18.56 -7.56 12.67
C SER A 181 19.47 -7.87 13.86
N ILE A 182 18.90 -7.96 15.08
CA ILE A 182 19.68 -8.23 16.30
C ILE A 182 20.22 -9.66 16.30
N ASN A 183 19.45 -10.62 15.79
CA ASN A 183 19.80 -12.04 15.82
C ASN A 183 20.53 -12.53 14.55
N GLY A 184 20.81 -11.65 13.59
CA GLY A 184 21.49 -12.04 12.34
C GLY A 184 20.66 -12.93 11.41
N ILE A 185 19.33 -12.88 11.49
CA ILE A 185 18.43 -13.78 10.76
C ILE A 185 18.12 -13.19 9.37
N GLY A 186 18.42 -13.96 8.32
CA GLY A 186 18.04 -13.60 6.94
C GLY A 186 18.66 -12.28 6.47
N LEU A 187 19.87 -11.95 6.93
CA LEU A 187 20.55 -10.71 6.52
C LEU A 187 21.09 -10.81 5.09
N VAL A 188 21.00 -9.71 4.35
CA VAL A 188 21.68 -9.51 3.06
C VAL A 188 22.97 -8.76 3.30
N GLU A 189 24.05 -9.14 2.61
CA GLU A 189 25.39 -8.53 2.77
C GLU A 189 25.87 -8.55 4.24
N GLY A 190 25.41 -9.55 5.03
CA GLY A 190 25.76 -9.72 6.44
C GLY A 190 25.18 -8.69 7.40
N THR A 191 24.51 -7.62 6.94
CA THR A 191 24.08 -6.52 7.82
C THR A 191 22.68 -5.96 7.54
N ARG A 192 22.11 -6.20 6.36
CA ARG A 192 20.83 -5.61 5.93
C ARG A 192 19.67 -6.52 6.27
N VAL A 193 18.73 -6.04 7.08
CA VAL A 193 17.61 -6.88 7.50
C VAL A 193 16.63 -7.17 6.37
N THR A 194 16.12 -8.40 6.35
CA THR A 194 14.99 -8.81 5.51
C THR A 194 13.98 -9.63 6.31
N ILE A 195 12.83 -9.90 5.72
CA ILE A 195 11.81 -10.79 6.26
C ILE A 195 11.37 -11.75 5.16
N GLY A 196 11.44 -13.06 5.41
CA GLY A 196 10.90 -14.07 4.49
C GLY A 196 11.65 -14.24 3.16
N ARG A 197 12.94 -13.90 3.14
CA ARG A 197 13.79 -14.02 1.94
C ARG A 197 13.86 -15.45 1.40
N ASP A 198 13.99 -16.44 2.27
CA ASP A 198 14.21 -17.85 1.88
C ASP A 198 13.10 -18.45 1.01
N PHE A 199 11.89 -17.87 1.08
CA PHE A 199 10.74 -18.29 0.28
C PHE A 199 10.25 -17.19 -0.68
N GLY A 200 11.09 -16.20 -0.96
CA GLY A 200 10.84 -15.17 -1.98
C GLY A 200 9.77 -14.14 -1.60
N SER A 201 9.63 -13.81 -0.30
CA SER A 201 8.78 -12.69 0.13
C SER A 201 9.23 -11.38 -0.50
N MET A 202 8.28 -10.49 -0.79
CA MET A 202 8.57 -9.10 -1.15
C MET A 202 9.31 -8.36 -0.02
N LEU A 203 9.08 -8.74 1.24
CA LEU A 203 9.83 -8.20 2.38
C LEU A 203 11.27 -8.78 2.47
N GLY A 204 11.60 -9.72 1.59
CA GLY A 204 12.91 -10.33 1.40
C GLY A 204 13.93 -9.41 0.72
N ASP A 205 13.47 -8.28 0.16
CA ASP A 205 14.32 -7.17 -0.28
C ASP A 205 14.33 -6.06 0.79
N PRO A 206 15.50 -5.66 1.31
CA PRO A 206 15.58 -4.60 2.33
C PRO A 206 14.99 -3.26 1.86
N ASN A 207 15.05 -2.97 0.56
CA ASN A 207 14.54 -1.72 0.01
C ASN A 207 13.01 -1.68 0.04
N ASP A 208 12.36 -2.78 -0.32
CA ASP A 208 10.90 -2.90 -0.30
C ASP A 208 10.38 -2.94 1.14
N LEU A 209 11.09 -3.64 2.05
CA LEU A 209 10.80 -3.62 3.48
C LEU A 209 10.86 -2.20 4.04
N ALA A 210 11.87 -1.40 3.68
CA ALA A 210 11.99 -0.01 4.13
C ALA A 210 10.81 0.85 3.67
N LEU A 211 10.33 0.66 2.44
CA LEU A 211 9.16 1.36 1.91
C LEU A 211 7.88 1.00 2.69
N VAL A 212 7.68 -0.30 2.96
CA VAL A 212 6.54 -0.80 3.74
C VAL A 212 6.54 -0.22 5.16
N LEU A 213 7.71 -0.10 5.80
CA LEU A 213 7.86 0.47 7.15
C LEU A 213 7.76 2.01 7.18
N MET A 214 8.14 2.69 6.10
CA MET A 214 7.99 4.15 5.99
C MET A 214 6.52 4.58 5.94
N PHE A 215 5.64 3.73 5.40
CA PHE A 215 4.22 3.99 5.34
C PHE A 215 3.58 4.24 6.73
N PRO A 216 3.63 3.30 7.70
CA PRO A 216 3.10 3.52 9.05
C PRO A 216 3.86 4.59 9.83
N LEU A 217 5.12 4.90 9.48
CA LEU A 217 5.89 5.96 10.15
C LEU A 217 5.21 7.32 10.02
N ALA A 218 4.65 7.63 8.85
CA ALA A 218 3.90 8.87 8.66
C ALA A 218 2.65 8.94 9.57
N PHE A 219 1.98 7.81 9.76
CA PHE A 219 0.83 7.71 10.66
C PHE A 219 1.24 7.83 12.13
N THR A 220 2.33 7.18 12.56
CA THR A 220 2.78 7.27 13.95
C THR A 220 3.20 8.68 14.34
N ILE A 221 3.96 9.38 13.49
CA ILE A 221 4.40 10.75 13.78
C ILE A 221 3.19 11.69 13.82
N SER A 222 2.26 11.57 12.87
CA SER A 222 1.06 12.40 12.87
C SER A 222 0.18 12.17 14.09
N GLN A 223 -0.07 10.91 14.44
CA GLN A 223 -0.90 10.52 15.58
C GLN A 223 -0.28 10.97 16.90
N ALA A 224 1.04 10.85 17.06
CA ALA A 224 1.75 11.27 18.27
C ALA A 224 1.81 12.81 18.43
N SER A 225 1.93 13.54 17.32
CA SER A 225 2.12 15.00 17.31
C SER A 225 0.82 15.82 17.25
N THR A 226 -0.33 15.20 16.93
CA THR A 226 -1.60 15.91 16.82
C THR A 226 -2.27 16.09 18.19
N SER A 227 -2.53 17.35 18.56
CA SER A 227 -3.31 17.71 19.75
C SER A 227 -4.75 17.23 19.62
N GLY A 228 -5.36 16.80 20.73
CA GLY A 228 -6.73 16.27 20.77
C GLY A 228 -6.81 14.74 20.63
N ILE A 229 -5.75 14.07 20.15
CA ILE A 229 -5.67 12.60 20.16
C ILE A 229 -5.48 12.10 21.61
N PRO A 230 -6.18 11.03 22.04
CA PRO A 230 -6.02 10.43 23.36
C PRO A 230 -4.56 10.10 23.70
N LEU A 231 -4.12 10.45 24.91
CA LEU A 231 -2.72 10.30 25.35
C LEU A 231 -2.18 8.88 25.15
N PHE A 232 -2.99 7.86 25.46
CA PHE A 232 -2.61 6.46 25.25
C PHE A 232 -2.26 6.14 23.79
N LYS A 233 -3.06 6.61 22.82
CA LYS A 233 -2.78 6.43 21.39
C LYS A 233 -1.51 7.17 20.98
N ARG A 234 -1.26 8.36 21.55
CA ARG A 234 -0.04 9.15 21.29
C ARG A 234 1.21 8.44 21.81
N ILE A 235 1.16 7.88 23.01
CA ILE A 235 2.27 7.12 23.62
C ILE A 235 2.57 5.87 22.80
N ILE A 236 1.54 5.08 22.45
CA ILE A 236 1.72 3.90 21.57
C ILE A 236 2.36 4.33 20.24
N SER A 237 1.84 5.38 19.61
CA SER A 237 2.36 5.87 18.34
C SER A 237 3.80 6.34 18.47
N GLY A 238 4.17 6.99 19.58
CA GLY A 238 5.56 7.37 19.86
C GLY A 238 6.50 6.18 20.00
N PHE A 239 6.08 5.15 20.74
CA PHE A 239 6.86 3.91 20.89
C PHE A 239 7.05 3.20 19.53
N VAL A 240 5.96 3.01 18.78
CA VAL A 240 6.00 2.39 17.45
C VAL A 240 6.84 3.21 16.48
N CYS A 241 6.81 4.55 16.57
CA CYS A 241 7.66 5.43 15.76
C CYS A 241 9.15 5.13 15.95
N VAL A 242 9.60 4.97 17.20
CA VAL A 242 11.00 4.64 17.49
C VAL A 242 11.37 3.28 16.90
N LEU A 243 10.50 2.29 17.09
CA LEU A 243 10.70 0.94 16.55
C LEU A 243 10.76 0.92 15.01
N LEU A 244 9.89 1.71 14.35
CA LEU A 244 9.89 1.87 12.89
C LEU A 244 11.18 2.51 12.40
N ILE A 245 11.67 3.57 13.06
CA ILE A 245 12.93 4.22 12.69
C ILE A 245 14.10 3.23 12.84
N ALA A 246 14.15 2.47 13.93
CA ALA A 246 15.17 1.45 14.14
C ALA A 246 15.15 0.38 13.04
N ALA A 247 13.97 -0.14 12.71
CA ALA A 247 13.80 -1.12 11.63
C ALA A 247 14.19 -0.55 10.26
N ILE A 248 13.79 0.68 9.93
CA ILE A 248 14.17 1.34 8.67
C ILE A 248 15.69 1.52 8.59
N ILE A 249 16.36 1.93 9.66
CA ILE A 249 17.83 2.04 9.68
C ILE A 249 18.47 0.67 9.46
N ALA A 250 17.95 -0.39 10.09
CA ALA A 250 18.44 -1.76 9.92
C ALA A 250 18.30 -2.31 8.49
N THR A 251 17.38 -1.79 7.68
CA THR A 251 17.29 -2.16 6.24
C THR A 251 18.47 -1.63 5.42
N GLN A 252 19.11 -0.57 5.91
CA GLN A 252 20.14 0.21 5.22
C GLN A 252 19.75 0.61 3.77
N SER A 253 18.45 0.79 3.52
CA SER A 253 17.95 1.27 2.24
C SER A 253 18.11 2.79 2.13
N ARG A 254 18.98 3.26 1.23
CA ARG A 254 19.17 4.71 0.96
C ARG A 254 17.85 5.36 0.49
N GLY A 255 17.11 4.69 -0.40
CA GLY A 255 15.81 5.15 -0.87
C GLY A 255 14.75 5.17 0.23
N GLY A 256 14.75 4.17 1.11
CA GLY A 256 13.87 4.14 2.29
C GLY A 256 14.18 5.24 3.29
N LEU A 257 15.47 5.49 3.56
CA LEU A 257 15.94 6.54 4.46
C LEU A 257 15.60 7.94 3.93
N LEU A 258 15.78 8.20 2.63
CA LEU A 258 15.37 9.48 2.02
C LEU A 258 13.86 9.70 2.12
N GLY A 259 13.05 8.64 1.92
CA GLY A 259 11.60 8.69 2.15
C GLY A 259 11.26 9.01 3.62
N CYS A 260 11.94 8.36 4.57
CA CYS A 260 11.82 8.63 6.01
C CYS A 260 12.17 10.09 6.36
N ILE A 261 13.28 10.61 5.83
CA ILE A 261 13.69 12.02 5.99
C ILE A 261 12.64 12.96 5.43
N ALA A 262 12.03 12.66 4.29
CA ALA A 262 10.96 13.48 3.72
C ALA A 262 9.72 13.50 4.64
N VAL A 263 9.31 12.35 5.18
CA VAL A 263 8.21 12.24 6.15
C VAL A 263 8.51 13.06 7.40
N ILE A 264 9.66 12.83 8.04
CA ILE A 264 10.08 13.55 9.25
C ILE A 264 10.19 15.04 8.96
N GLY A 265 10.75 15.43 7.81
CA GLY A 265 10.90 16.82 7.39
C GLY A 265 9.58 17.56 7.26
N ILE A 266 8.51 16.91 6.77
CA ILE A 266 7.17 17.52 6.71
C ILE A 266 6.64 17.82 8.12
N PHE A 267 6.76 16.86 9.05
CA PHE A 267 6.30 17.07 10.42
C PHE A 267 7.19 18.05 11.19
N ALA A 268 8.51 17.98 11.01
CA ALA A 268 9.44 18.92 11.62
C ALA A 268 9.21 20.35 11.09
N TRP A 269 8.91 20.52 9.79
CA TRP A 269 8.51 21.81 9.25
C TRP A 269 7.21 22.34 9.87
N LYS A 270 6.25 21.46 10.16
CA LYS A 270 4.99 21.82 10.81
C LYS A 270 5.20 22.21 12.29
N LEU A 271 6.02 21.45 13.01
CA LEU A 271 6.14 21.53 14.48
C LEU A 271 7.21 22.54 14.94
N VAL A 272 8.29 22.71 14.16
CA VAL A 272 9.41 23.59 14.54
C VAL A 272 9.16 25.01 14.04
N HIS A 273 9.03 25.94 14.98
CA HIS A 273 8.85 27.37 14.70
C HIS A 273 10.10 28.01 14.05
N SER A 274 11.29 27.72 14.57
CA SER A 274 12.56 28.25 14.03
C SER A 274 13.05 27.44 12.83
N LYS A 275 12.99 28.03 11.64
CA LYS A 275 13.48 27.38 10.41
C LYS A 275 15.00 27.26 10.38
N LEU A 276 15.71 28.18 11.03
CA LEU A 276 17.15 28.09 11.20
C LEU A 276 17.54 26.86 12.02
N LEU A 277 16.87 26.62 13.16
CA LEU A 277 17.11 25.45 14.02
C LEU A 277 16.78 24.15 13.28
N LEU A 278 15.70 24.14 12.50
CA LEU A 278 15.33 22.99 11.69
C LEU A 278 16.42 22.66 10.66
N MET A 279 16.93 23.67 9.95
CA MET A 279 17.95 23.47 8.92
C MET A 279 19.30 23.08 9.53
N SER A 280 19.73 23.73 10.62
CA SER A 280 20.99 23.39 11.29
C SER A 280 20.93 22.03 11.98
N GLY A 281 19.84 21.72 12.69
CA GLY A 281 19.60 20.41 13.30
C GLY A 281 19.47 19.30 12.26
N GLY A 282 18.81 19.57 11.13
CA GLY A 282 18.71 18.64 10.00
C GLY A 282 20.07 18.34 9.36
N ALA A 283 20.92 19.36 9.20
CA ALA A 283 22.29 19.16 8.69
C ALA A 283 23.13 18.30 9.65
N ILE A 284 23.05 18.56 10.96
CA ILE A 284 23.75 17.75 11.98
C ILE A 284 23.22 16.31 11.96
N ALA A 285 21.91 16.11 11.92
CA ALA A 285 21.31 14.77 11.87
C ALA A 285 21.73 14.00 10.61
N ALA A 286 21.85 14.67 9.46
CA ALA A 286 22.33 14.07 8.23
C ALA A 286 23.80 13.62 8.35
N VAL A 287 24.66 14.42 8.98
CA VAL A 287 26.06 14.05 9.25
C VAL A 287 26.13 12.87 10.22
N VAL A 288 25.35 12.87 11.30
CA VAL A 288 25.31 11.74 12.24
C VAL A 288 24.81 10.47 11.56
N LEU A 289 23.76 10.56 10.73
CA LEU A 289 23.27 9.43 9.94
C LEU A 289 24.35 8.91 8.99
N TYR A 290 25.05 9.79 8.28
CA TYR A 290 26.14 9.40 7.40
C TYR A 290 27.24 8.62 8.14
N LEU A 291 27.62 9.08 9.34
CA LEU A 291 28.66 8.46 10.16
C LEU A 291 28.21 7.14 10.81
N VAL A 292 26.99 7.08 11.35
CA VAL A 292 26.47 5.93 12.11
C VAL A 292 25.98 4.82 11.19
N ALA A 293 25.41 5.15 10.03
CA ALA A 293 24.85 4.14 9.14
C ALA A 293 25.91 3.40 8.31
N GLY A 294 27.21 3.68 8.49
CA GLY A 294 28.30 2.93 7.83
C GLY A 294 28.21 2.92 6.30
N ILE A 295 27.62 3.96 5.70
CA ILE A 295 27.21 3.97 4.28
C ILE A 295 28.42 4.03 3.32
N SER A 296 29.61 4.39 3.82
CA SER A 296 30.82 4.63 3.05
C SER A 296 31.43 3.38 2.41
N ASP A 297 31.34 2.21 3.05
CA ASP A 297 32.04 0.98 2.61
C ASP A 297 31.13 -0.02 1.87
N ARG A 298 29.98 0.44 1.36
CA ARG A 298 28.86 -0.43 0.93
C ARG A 298 28.83 -0.78 -0.57
N ALA A 299 28.87 -2.08 -0.89
CA ALA A 299 28.41 -2.69 -2.16
C ALA A 299 26.94 -2.33 -2.42
N SER A 300 26.64 -1.61 -3.49
CA SER A 300 25.44 -0.76 -3.51
C SER A 300 24.18 -1.43 -4.07
N GLY A 301 24.08 -2.75 -4.12
CA GLY A 301 23.05 -3.50 -4.88
C GLY A 301 21.67 -3.73 -4.23
N GLY A 302 20.68 -4.06 -5.07
CA GLY A 302 19.53 -4.86 -4.64
C GLY A 302 19.98 -6.25 -4.16
N ALA A 303 19.08 -7.05 -3.60
CA ALA A 303 19.52 -8.28 -2.94
C ALA A 303 20.08 -9.39 -3.88
N ALA A 304 20.21 -9.10 -5.17
CA ALA A 304 20.81 -9.94 -6.21
C ALA A 304 22.02 -9.27 -6.90
N GLU A 305 22.48 -8.11 -6.45
CA GLU A 305 23.53 -7.31 -7.08
C GLU A 305 24.72 -7.18 -6.13
N GLU A 306 25.90 -7.65 -6.52
CA GLU A 306 27.16 -7.47 -5.76
C GLU A 306 27.90 -6.21 -6.26
N GLY A 307 28.74 -5.59 -5.41
CA GLY A 307 29.64 -4.48 -5.81
C GLY A 307 29.11 -3.03 -5.70
N ILE A 308 30.02 -2.07 -5.44
CA ILE A 308 29.71 -0.63 -5.34
C ILE A 308 29.53 -0.02 -6.73
N ASP A 309 30.51 -0.22 -7.59
CA ASP A 309 30.57 0.32 -8.97
C ASP A 309 29.54 -0.35 -9.88
N GLU A 310 29.34 -1.66 -9.71
CA GLU A 310 28.37 -2.45 -10.48
C GLU A 310 26.92 -2.02 -10.22
N SER A 311 26.54 -1.65 -8.99
CA SER A 311 25.16 -1.21 -8.73
C SER A 311 24.86 0.23 -9.15
N ALA A 312 25.78 1.18 -8.96
CA ALA A 312 25.52 2.56 -9.39
C ALA A 312 25.46 2.65 -10.92
N MET A 313 26.42 2.02 -11.61
CA MET A 313 26.39 1.93 -13.07
C MET A 313 25.27 1.02 -13.59
N GLY A 314 24.97 -0.08 -12.89
CA GLY A 314 23.84 -0.96 -13.20
C GLY A 314 22.51 -0.20 -13.27
N ARG A 315 22.27 0.74 -12.34
CA ARG A 315 21.11 1.64 -12.39
C ARG A 315 21.12 2.56 -13.61
N ILE A 316 22.27 3.14 -13.95
CA ILE A 316 22.39 4.01 -15.13
C ILE A 316 22.09 3.21 -16.41
N TYR A 317 22.63 2.00 -16.54
CA TYR A 317 22.31 1.10 -17.66
C TYR A 317 20.84 0.68 -17.67
N ALA A 318 20.24 0.43 -16.50
CA ALA A 318 18.81 0.14 -16.39
C ALA A 318 17.92 1.31 -16.80
N TRP A 319 18.30 2.54 -16.46
CA TRP A 319 17.57 3.75 -16.86
C TRP A 319 17.73 4.04 -18.35
N GLU A 320 18.92 3.84 -18.91
CA GLU A 320 19.16 3.93 -20.35
C GLU A 320 18.33 2.89 -21.11
N ALA A 321 18.33 1.64 -20.65
CA ALA A 321 17.51 0.57 -21.21
C ALA A 321 16.01 0.91 -21.15
N ALA A 322 15.53 1.39 -20.00
CA ALA A 322 14.15 1.81 -19.82
C ALA A 322 13.75 2.95 -20.79
N PHE A 323 14.66 3.90 -21.00
CA PHE A 323 14.43 5.00 -21.94
C PHE A 323 14.39 4.50 -23.39
N LYS A 324 15.31 3.62 -23.80
CA LYS A 324 15.31 3.02 -25.14
C LYS A 324 14.07 2.16 -25.40
N MET A 325 13.60 1.40 -24.41
CA MET A 325 12.33 0.66 -24.49
C MET A 325 11.15 1.58 -24.80
N ALA A 326 11.11 2.77 -24.18
CA ALA A 326 10.10 3.78 -24.43
C ALA A 326 10.27 4.50 -25.77
N LEU A 327 11.50 4.67 -26.27
CA LEU A 327 11.73 5.21 -27.61
C LEU A 327 11.18 4.27 -28.69
N ASP A 328 11.39 2.96 -28.54
CA ASP A 328 10.90 1.96 -29.49
C ASP A 328 9.37 1.79 -29.40
N ASN A 329 8.81 1.93 -28.19
CA ASN A 329 7.37 1.76 -27.93
C ASN A 329 6.79 2.99 -27.20
N PRO A 330 6.66 4.15 -27.86
CA PRO A 330 6.38 5.43 -27.20
C PRO A 330 5.00 5.54 -26.57
N LEU A 331 4.01 4.80 -27.08
CA LEU A 331 2.62 4.89 -26.62
C LEU A 331 2.29 3.93 -25.49
N THR A 332 2.80 2.70 -25.56
CA THR A 332 2.40 1.59 -24.66
C THR A 332 3.56 1.01 -23.86
N GLY A 333 4.80 1.39 -24.16
CA GLY A 333 5.98 0.73 -23.61
C GLY A 333 6.08 -0.73 -24.03
N VAL A 334 6.96 -1.49 -23.37
CA VAL A 334 7.11 -2.94 -23.58
C VAL A 334 6.03 -3.78 -22.88
N GLY A 335 5.14 -3.14 -22.12
CA GLY A 335 4.04 -3.76 -21.41
C GLY A 335 4.33 -4.04 -19.93
N LEU A 336 3.26 -4.32 -19.17
CA LEU A 336 3.32 -4.56 -17.72
C LEU A 336 4.29 -5.71 -17.37
N ASN A 337 5.17 -5.48 -16.40
CA ASN A 337 6.18 -6.43 -15.89
C ASN A 337 7.14 -6.99 -16.96
N ASN A 338 7.30 -6.27 -18.08
CA ASN A 338 8.16 -6.72 -19.18
C ASN A 338 9.58 -6.14 -19.10
N PHE A 339 9.87 -5.16 -18.23
CA PHE A 339 11.19 -4.53 -18.18
C PHE A 339 12.31 -5.57 -18.07
N TYR A 340 12.23 -6.48 -17.10
CA TYR A 340 13.27 -7.47 -16.82
C TYR A 340 13.54 -8.39 -18.03
N SER A 341 12.48 -8.82 -18.72
CA SER A 341 12.61 -9.68 -19.92
C SER A 341 13.19 -8.97 -21.14
N ASN A 342 13.13 -7.63 -21.17
CA ASN A 342 13.66 -6.83 -22.27
C ASN A 342 15.04 -6.23 -21.93
N TYR A 343 15.46 -6.24 -20.67
CA TYR A 343 16.67 -5.54 -20.22
C TYR A 343 17.92 -5.89 -21.04
N PHE A 344 18.18 -7.19 -21.28
CA PHE A 344 19.30 -7.67 -22.09
C PHE A 344 19.38 -6.99 -23.48
N PHE A 345 18.25 -6.81 -24.16
CA PHE A 345 18.22 -6.27 -25.53
C PHE A 345 18.45 -4.77 -25.60
N TYR A 346 18.22 -4.06 -24.50
CA TYR A 346 18.22 -2.60 -24.45
C TYR A 346 19.38 -2.02 -23.63
N SER A 347 20.00 -2.83 -22.76
CA SER A 347 21.15 -2.42 -21.96
C SER A 347 22.38 -2.18 -22.84
N ALA A 348 23.14 -1.12 -22.53
CA ALA A 348 24.42 -0.84 -23.17
C ALA A 348 25.54 -1.78 -22.68
N TYR A 349 25.33 -2.44 -21.54
CA TYR A 349 26.29 -3.34 -20.90
C TYR A 349 25.58 -4.55 -20.31
N TRP A 350 26.18 -5.73 -20.46
CA TRP A 350 25.64 -6.99 -19.94
C TRP A 350 26.72 -7.71 -19.13
N ASP A 351 26.47 -7.89 -17.85
CA ASP A 351 27.34 -8.57 -16.89
C ASP A 351 26.92 -10.03 -16.62
N GLY A 352 25.91 -10.52 -17.34
CA GLY A 352 25.34 -11.85 -17.13
C GLY A 352 24.06 -11.86 -16.29
N LEU A 353 23.65 -10.71 -15.74
CA LEU A 353 22.49 -10.59 -14.87
C LEU A 353 21.50 -9.55 -15.42
N ASN A 354 20.21 -9.77 -15.17
CA ASN A 354 19.22 -8.73 -15.38
C ASN A 354 19.13 -7.85 -14.12
N HIS A 355 19.26 -6.53 -14.31
CA HIS A 355 19.14 -5.55 -13.24
C HIS A 355 17.72 -5.02 -13.11
N ALA A 356 17.33 -4.63 -11.89
CA ALA A 356 16.07 -3.94 -11.69
C ALA A 356 16.22 -2.44 -12.02
N VAL A 357 15.13 -1.80 -12.47
CA VAL A 357 15.14 -0.36 -12.82
C VAL A 357 15.57 0.53 -11.64
N HIS A 358 15.20 0.13 -10.42
CA HIS A 358 15.38 0.93 -9.20
C HIS A 358 14.92 2.39 -9.34
N SER A 359 13.87 2.61 -10.12
CA SER A 359 13.21 3.91 -10.25
C SER A 359 11.81 3.71 -10.80
N THR A 360 10.81 4.19 -10.05
CA THR A 360 9.39 4.08 -10.43
C THR A 360 9.13 4.84 -11.73
N TRP A 361 9.81 5.97 -11.93
CA TRP A 361 9.64 6.81 -13.11
C TRP A 361 10.09 6.10 -14.39
N PHE A 362 11.31 5.55 -14.36
CA PHE A 362 11.83 4.77 -15.49
C PHE A 362 11.09 3.45 -15.67
N GLY A 363 10.62 2.82 -14.58
CA GLY A 363 9.83 1.59 -14.67
C GLY A 363 8.49 1.82 -15.36
N VAL A 364 7.76 2.87 -14.94
CA VAL A 364 6.51 3.28 -15.61
C VAL A 364 6.78 3.68 -17.05
N LEU A 365 7.85 4.44 -17.32
CA LEU A 365 8.25 4.84 -18.67
C LEU A 365 8.47 3.62 -19.58
N ALA A 366 9.25 2.64 -19.14
CA ALA A 366 9.56 1.45 -19.93
C ALA A 366 8.30 0.63 -20.22
N GLU A 367 7.44 0.43 -19.21
CA GLU A 367 6.32 -0.51 -19.29
C GLU A 367 5.01 0.09 -19.82
N THR A 368 4.89 1.42 -19.85
CA THR A 368 3.69 2.13 -20.33
C THR A 368 3.98 3.25 -21.34
N GLY A 369 5.24 3.48 -21.69
CA GLY A 369 5.65 4.50 -22.65
C GLY A 369 5.57 5.92 -22.09
N PHE A 370 5.80 6.91 -22.97
CA PHE A 370 5.74 8.33 -22.60
C PHE A 370 4.33 8.76 -22.20
N ILE A 371 3.29 8.23 -22.86
CA ILE A 371 1.90 8.55 -22.52
C ILE A 371 1.58 8.06 -21.11
N GLY A 372 1.89 6.80 -20.80
CA GLY A 372 1.67 6.26 -19.47
C GLY A 372 2.40 7.04 -18.38
N LEU A 373 3.66 7.43 -18.62
CA LEU A 373 4.42 8.27 -17.69
C LEU A 373 3.76 9.65 -17.48
N ILE A 374 3.32 10.32 -18.54
CA ILE A 374 2.66 11.64 -18.43
C ILE A 374 1.38 11.54 -17.57
N ILE A 375 0.56 10.52 -17.82
CA ILE A 375 -0.66 10.29 -17.04
C ILE A 375 -0.33 9.95 -15.59
N PHE A 376 0.70 9.13 -15.35
CA PHE A 376 1.14 8.77 -14.01
C PHE A 376 1.67 10.00 -13.23
N VAL A 377 2.48 10.85 -13.85
CA VAL A 377 2.91 12.12 -13.23
C VAL A 377 1.71 13.04 -12.98
N GLY A 378 0.77 13.11 -13.91
CA GLY A 378 -0.49 13.85 -13.74
C GLY A 378 -1.30 13.38 -12.52
N LEU A 379 -1.40 12.06 -12.32
CA LEU A 379 -1.99 11.45 -11.13
C LEU A 379 -1.28 11.91 -9.86
N ILE A 380 0.05 11.79 -9.79
CA ILE A 380 0.84 12.18 -8.61
C ILE A 380 0.63 13.67 -8.28
N VAL A 381 0.68 14.54 -9.28
CA VAL A 381 0.42 15.97 -9.11
C VAL A 381 -1.01 16.22 -8.61
N SER A 382 -2.01 15.52 -9.16
CA SER A 382 -3.40 15.63 -8.72
C SER A 382 -3.57 15.22 -7.26
N LEU A 383 -2.93 14.13 -6.83
CA LEU A 383 -2.97 13.66 -5.44
C LEU A 383 -2.31 14.64 -4.46
N ILE A 384 -1.17 15.22 -4.84
CA ILE A 384 -0.49 16.26 -4.04
C ILE A 384 -1.39 17.49 -3.91
N LYS A 385 -1.95 17.97 -5.02
CA LYS A 385 -2.86 19.14 -5.01
C LYS A 385 -4.09 18.89 -4.14
N THR A 386 -4.72 17.72 -4.27
CA THR A 386 -5.88 17.30 -3.47
C THR A 386 -5.52 17.28 -1.98
N SER A 387 -4.39 16.66 -1.62
CA SER A 387 -3.96 16.56 -0.23
C SER A 387 -3.67 17.93 0.38
N ARG A 388 -2.98 18.81 -0.35
CA ARG A 388 -2.68 20.18 0.11
C ARG A 388 -3.93 21.04 0.25
N ALA A 389 -4.87 20.95 -0.69
CA ALA A 389 -6.16 21.64 -0.60
C ALA A 389 -6.95 21.16 0.61
N THR A 390 -6.99 19.85 0.86
CA THR A 390 -7.64 19.25 2.02
C THR A 390 -7.00 19.72 3.33
N LEU A 391 -5.66 19.73 3.44
CA LEU A 391 -4.96 20.26 4.61
C LEU A 391 -5.24 21.75 4.86
N ALA A 392 -5.32 22.56 3.80
CA ALA A 392 -5.66 23.98 3.91
C ALA A 392 -7.09 24.17 4.40
N GLN A 393 -8.04 23.38 3.90
CA GLN A 393 -9.43 23.37 4.35
C GLN A 393 -9.56 23.01 5.84
N LEU A 394 -8.90 21.92 6.26
CA LEU A 394 -8.91 21.48 7.66
C LEU A 394 -8.27 22.53 8.59
N LYS A 395 -7.19 23.18 8.15
CA LYS A 395 -6.57 24.27 8.89
C LYS A 395 -7.51 25.47 9.05
N ALA A 396 -8.28 25.81 8.01
CA ALA A 396 -9.24 26.91 8.05
C ALA A 396 -10.44 26.62 8.98
N ALA A 397 -10.87 25.36 9.06
CA ALA A 397 -11.95 24.93 9.96
C ALA A 397 -11.52 24.85 11.45
N GLY A 398 -10.22 24.80 11.74
CA GLY A 398 -9.69 24.94 13.10
C GLY A 398 -10.11 23.81 14.04
N SER A 399 -10.60 24.17 15.22
CA SER A 399 -10.99 23.23 16.29
C SER A 399 -12.31 22.51 16.05
N ASN A 400 -13.06 22.88 15.01
CA ASN A 400 -14.36 22.27 14.76
C ASN A 400 -14.25 20.88 14.14
N VAL A 401 -13.11 20.59 13.49
CA VAL A 401 -12.84 19.29 12.89
C VAL A 401 -12.32 18.30 13.94
N PRO A 402 -12.77 17.03 13.93
CA PRO A 402 -12.18 15.97 14.73
C PRO A 402 -10.65 15.89 14.57
N PRO A 403 -9.87 15.78 15.67
CA PRO A 403 -8.42 15.75 15.62
C PRO A 403 -7.88 14.54 14.84
N GLU A 404 -8.60 13.41 14.84
CA GLU A 404 -8.28 12.22 14.05
C GLU A 404 -8.23 12.54 12.55
N LEU A 405 -9.20 13.30 12.03
CA LEU A 405 -9.25 13.61 10.61
C LEU A 405 -8.05 14.46 10.19
N ASN A 406 -7.67 15.43 11.02
CA ASN A 406 -6.48 16.25 10.82
C ASN A 406 -5.19 15.41 10.87
N ALA A 407 -5.06 14.53 11.88
CA ALA A 407 -3.91 13.62 11.99
C ALA A 407 -3.78 12.74 10.74
N ILE A 408 -4.88 12.19 10.24
CA ILE A 408 -4.86 11.27 9.11
C ILE A 408 -4.57 12.00 7.81
N ALA A 409 -5.10 13.21 7.63
CA ALA A 409 -4.79 14.03 6.46
C ALA A 409 -3.29 14.35 6.36
N TYR A 410 -2.66 14.71 7.48
CA TYR A 410 -1.20 14.92 7.51
C TYR A 410 -0.42 13.62 7.29
N ALA A 411 -0.88 12.50 7.86
CA ALA A 411 -0.24 11.20 7.68
C ALA A 411 -0.25 10.75 6.21
N VAL A 412 -1.41 10.83 5.55
CA VAL A 412 -1.56 10.47 4.14
C VAL A 412 -0.74 11.39 3.25
N TYR A 413 -0.73 12.71 3.50
CA TYR A 413 0.10 13.64 2.75
C TYR A 413 1.60 13.35 2.92
N ALA A 414 2.06 13.16 4.17
CA ALA A 414 3.46 12.86 4.43
C ALA A 414 3.88 11.51 3.84
N GLY A 415 3.04 10.48 3.98
CA GLY A 415 3.24 9.15 3.40
C GLY A 415 3.28 9.18 1.87
N LEU A 416 2.45 10.00 1.22
CA LEU A 416 2.49 10.24 -0.23
C LEU A 416 3.84 10.83 -0.66
N ILE A 417 4.29 11.90 0.01
CA ILE A 417 5.58 12.52 -0.32
C ILE A 417 6.75 11.56 -0.05
N GLY A 418 6.73 10.85 1.09
CA GLY A 418 7.72 9.84 1.41
C GLY A 418 7.79 8.73 0.37
N THR A 419 6.64 8.26 -0.11
CA THR A 419 6.54 7.23 -1.17
C THR A 419 7.07 7.73 -2.50
N ILE A 420 6.81 8.99 -2.88
CA ILE A 420 7.32 9.60 -4.12
C ILE A 420 8.85 9.74 -4.07
N VAL A 421 9.38 10.21 -2.94
CA VAL A 421 10.83 10.34 -2.75
C VAL A 421 11.49 8.96 -2.78
N SER A 422 10.95 7.99 -2.05
CA SER A 422 11.47 6.63 -2.02
C SER A 422 11.36 5.94 -3.38
N GLY A 423 10.22 6.10 -4.06
CA GLY A 423 9.93 5.59 -5.40
C GLY A 423 10.86 6.12 -6.49
N THR A 424 11.59 7.21 -6.25
CA THR A 424 12.65 7.66 -7.18
C THR A 424 13.81 6.66 -7.25
N PHE A 425 14.01 5.87 -6.18
CA PHE A 425 15.09 4.88 -6.03
C PHE A 425 14.58 3.42 -5.97
N LEU A 426 13.30 3.20 -6.22
CA LEU A 426 12.59 1.92 -6.08
C LEU A 426 11.60 1.73 -7.23
N THR A 427 11.36 0.49 -7.67
CA THR A 427 10.41 0.18 -8.76
C THR A 427 9.02 -0.16 -8.21
N GLN A 428 8.16 0.84 -8.03
CA GLN A 428 6.89 0.70 -7.28
C GLN A 428 5.65 1.20 -8.02
N GLY A 429 5.77 1.52 -9.32
CA GLY A 429 4.69 2.10 -10.13
C GLY A 429 3.46 1.23 -10.31
N PHE A 430 3.62 -0.10 -10.23
CA PHE A 430 2.55 -1.07 -10.40
C PHE A 430 2.23 -1.84 -9.11
N ASN A 431 2.77 -1.39 -7.97
CA ASN A 431 2.61 -2.01 -6.66
C ASN A 431 1.69 -1.21 -5.75
N TRP A 432 1.21 -1.85 -4.68
CA TRP A 432 0.23 -1.33 -3.71
C TRP A 432 0.42 0.11 -3.17
N PRO A 433 1.63 0.60 -2.79
CA PRO A 433 1.75 1.81 -1.97
C PRO A 433 1.06 3.06 -2.56
N ILE A 434 1.28 3.33 -3.85
CA ILE A 434 0.76 4.53 -4.52
C ILE A 434 -0.76 4.48 -4.63
N TYR A 435 -1.33 3.31 -4.91
CA TYR A 435 -2.77 3.14 -5.10
C TYR A 435 -3.54 3.15 -3.76
N ILE A 436 -2.94 2.63 -2.68
CA ILE A 436 -3.52 2.76 -1.33
C ILE A 436 -3.52 4.23 -0.91
N LEU A 437 -2.43 4.97 -1.12
CA LEU A 437 -2.37 6.40 -0.81
C LEU A 437 -3.32 7.22 -1.67
N ALA A 438 -3.46 6.87 -2.95
CA ALA A 438 -4.44 7.51 -3.83
C ALA A 438 -5.86 7.37 -3.27
N ALA A 439 -6.26 6.16 -2.85
CA ALA A 439 -7.55 5.93 -2.23
C ALA A 439 -7.71 6.71 -0.92
N LEU A 440 -6.73 6.63 -0.01
CA LEU A 440 -6.79 7.33 1.27
C LEU A 440 -6.81 8.86 1.10
N THR A 441 -6.07 9.42 0.14
CA THR A 441 -6.12 10.86 -0.19
C THR A 441 -7.54 11.27 -0.56
N VAL A 442 -8.23 10.48 -1.38
CA VAL A 442 -9.61 10.76 -1.81
C VAL A 442 -10.60 10.57 -0.66
N CYS A 443 -10.48 9.50 0.12
CA CYS A 443 -11.31 9.28 1.31
C CYS A 443 -11.22 10.46 2.28
N VAL A 444 -9.99 10.86 2.62
CA VAL A 444 -9.76 12.00 3.52
C VAL A 444 -10.35 13.28 2.94
N SER A 445 -10.18 13.53 1.64
CA SER A 445 -10.75 14.72 1.00
C SER A 445 -12.29 14.73 1.07
N ASN A 446 -12.93 13.61 0.73
CA ASN A 446 -14.39 13.47 0.76
C ASN A 446 -14.96 13.62 2.18
N VAL A 447 -14.34 12.96 3.17
CA VAL A 447 -14.75 13.06 4.58
C VAL A 447 -14.52 14.47 5.11
N SER A 448 -13.41 15.13 4.73
CA SER A 448 -13.13 16.51 5.12
C SER A 448 -14.12 17.51 4.54
N GLN A 449 -14.53 17.34 3.28
CA GLN A 449 -15.56 18.17 2.68
C GLN A 449 -16.90 18.03 3.42
N THR A 450 -17.30 16.80 3.73
CA THR A 450 -18.55 16.53 4.46
C THR A 450 -18.50 17.12 5.87
N ALA A 451 -17.38 16.91 6.59
CA ALA A 451 -17.20 17.44 7.94
C ALA A 451 -17.24 18.98 7.98
N CYS A 452 -16.56 19.65 7.06
CA CYS A 452 -16.54 21.11 7.01
C CYS A 452 -17.84 21.74 6.45
N GLN A 453 -18.66 21.00 5.71
CA GLN A 453 -19.95 21.48 5.17
C GLN A 453 -21.10 21.37 6.18
N ASN A 454 -21.13 20.29 6.97
CA ASN A 454 -22.16 20.06 7.98
C ASN A 454 -22.13 21.07 9.15
N GLU A 455 -21.11 21.92 9.23
CA GLU A 455 -20.97 22.98 10.24
C GLU A 455 -21.48 24.36 9.77
N LYS A 456 -21.85 24.50 8.50
CA LYS A 456 -22.42 25.75 7.96
C LYS A 456 -23.95 25.81 8.06
N ILE A 457 -24.57 24.80 8.67
CA ILE A 457 -25.98 24.71 9.03
C ILE A 457 -26.05 24.71 10.56
#